data_AF-A0A5M9WW13-F1
#
_entry.id   AF-A0A5M9WW13-F1
#
_cell.length_a   1.000
_cell.length_b   1.000
_cell.length_c   1.000
_cell.angle_alpha   90.00
_cell.angle_beta   90.00
_cell.angle_gamma   90.00
#
_symmetry.space_group_name_H-M   'P 1'
#
loop_
_entity.id
_entity.type
_entity.pdbx_description
1 polymer ?
#
loop_
_entity_poly.entity_id
_entity_poly.type
_entity_poly.pdbx_seq_one_letter_code
_entity_poly.pdbx_strand_id
1 'polypeptide(L)'
;MIVMIKNGWKLIGAALIAGSLFAGCAEKGLLGMSGDDMIEKIITAESEPASYYAEGVLKMWTDEEITNTMQVKEWVDGRTGQQRIETEDNGNVSYAVHNGSEILIYEKEAKTAFSMDSSSLQQEPNQTQKQMLVDQLERMRDTHNVKMLGQEELQGHEVIHIELTPKDNNSLVMSSQYWVDPKKWMVVKATSTYGDTRSEVLYDLIDYNPKFTDQTFTLDIPADVEVKNMNDVMNTKEVTLEEAEQALGQSFLQYGGKDLELSRIELTSSLGEHSRDEVTLYYVKNNKPEVSMTIFKATDENMDEQLLPEEKKITVREKEGSYMSIIRNLSWSEEDLRYSVMGDSGAWTLEKLQAWAKELKLPDQS
;
A
#
# COMPACT_ATOMS: atom_id res chain seq x y z
N MET A 1 -45.05 52.27 -52.25
CA MET A 1 -44.14 51.21 -52.72
C MET A 1 -43.68 50.42 -51.49
N ILE A 2 -44.21 49.20 -51.34
CA ILE A 2 -43.63 47.99 -50.70
C ILE A 2 -43.16 48.03 -49.22
N VAL A 3 -44.05 47.58 -48.31
CA VAL A 3 -44.03 46.32 -47.53
C VAL A 3 -42.70 45.71 -46.96
N MET A 4 -42.66 45.59 -45.62
CA MET A 4 -42.23 44.50 -44.69
C MET A 4 -40.78 43.95 -44.49
N ILE A 5 -40.45 43.87 -43.17
CA ILE A 5 -39.83 42.79 -42.33
C ILE A 5 -38.31 42.44 -42.45
N LYS A 6 -37.56 42.53 -41.32
CA LYS A 6 -36.95 41.37 -40.59
C LYS A 6 -36.17 41.77 -39.30
N ASN A 7 -36.61 41.17 -38.19
CA ASN A 7 -35.93 40.64 -36.99
C ASN A 7 -34.53 41.14 -36.55
N GLY A 8 -34.36 41.30 -35.22
CA GLY A 8 -33.06 41.04 -34.57
C GLY A 8 -32.82 41.80 -33.27
N TRP A 9 -33.33 41.28 -32.15
CA TRP A 9 -33.04 41.73 -30.78
C TRP A 9 -31.59 41.37 -30.41
N LYS A 10 -30.72 42.37 -30.17
CA LYS A 10 -29.44 42.19 -29.44
C LYS A 10 -29.09 43.47 -28.67
N LEU A 11 -29.41 43.48 -27.38
CA LEU A 11 -28.82 44.40 -26.41
C LEU A 11 -28.21 43.55 -25.30
N ILE A 12 -26.92 43.82 -25.05
CA ILE A 12 -26.15 43.76 -23.79
C ILE A 12 -24.71 43.41 -24.18
N GLY A 13 -23.92 44.47 -24.36
CA GLY A 13 -22.48 44.40 -24.48
C GLY A 13 -21.83 44.78 -23.16
N ALA A 14 -20.90 43.94 -22.73
CA ALA A 14 -19.76 44.23 -21.85
C ALA A 14 -20.05 44.74 -20.43
N ALA A 15 -20.34 43.79 -19.53
CA ALA A 15 -19.75 43.78 -18.20
C ALA A 15 -18.89 42.50 -18.11
N LEU A 16 -17.66 42.59 -18.63
CA LEU A 16 -16.65 41.55 -18.45
C LEU A 16 -16.27 41.54 -16.97
N ILE A 17 -16.61 40.43 -16.33
CA ILE A 17 -16.26 40.06 -14.97
C ILE A 17 -14.74 40.11 -14.84
N ALA A 18 -14.24 41.17 -14.20
CA ALA A 18 -12.92 41.16 -13.58
C ALA A 18 -13.05 40.32 -12.29
N GLY A 19 -12.82 39.02 -12.41
CA GLY A 19 -12.98 38.07 -11.31
C GLY A 19 -12.27 36.75 -11.60
N SER A 20 -11.00 36.81 -12.02
CA SER A 20 -10.18 35.62 -12.28
C SER A 20 -8.68 35.91 -12.09
N LEU A 21 -8.32 36.52 -10.97
CA LEU A 21 -6.91 36.79 -10.63
C LEU A 21 -6.59 36.58 -9.13
N PHE A 22 -7.07 35.49 -8.52
CA PHE A 22 -6.57 35.08 -7.18
C PHE A 22 -6.47 33.55 -6.99
N ALA A 23 -6.18 32.79 -8.04
CA ALA A 23 -5.69 31.42 -7.91
C ALA A 23 -4.30 31.34 -8.54
N GLY A 24 -3.32 30.79 -7.82
CA GLY A 24 -2.04 30.41 -8.41
C GLY A 24 -0.85 31.34 -8.15
N CYS A 25 -0.25 31.22 -6.96
CA CYS A 25 1.18 31.51 -6.79
C CYS A 25 1.99 30.30 -6.30
N ALA A 26 1.41 29.32 -5.60
CA ALA A 26 2.13 28.12 -5.18
C ALA A 26 2.26 27.05 -6.30
N GLU A 27 1.31 27.03 -7.23
CA GLU A 27 0.97 25.86 -8.05
C GLU A 27 1.52 25.88 -9.49
N LYS A 28 1.71 27.07 -10.09
CA LYS A 28 2.42 27.21 -11.37
C LYS A 28 3.87 26.72 -11.32
N GLY A 29 4.44 26.61 -10.12
CA GLY A 29 5.79 26.14 -9.95
C GLY A 29 5.95 24.65 -10.28
N LEU A 30 4.91 23.81 -10.10
CA LEU A 30 5.01 22.34 -10.26
C LEU A 30 4.94 21.87 -11.73
N LEU A 31 4.25 22.63 -12.57
CA LEU A 31 4.13 22.35 -14.00
C LEU A 31 5.49 22.45 -14.69
N GLY A 32 5.94 21.33 -15.27
CA GLY A 32 7.22 21.25 -15.97
C GLY A 32 8.44 21.06 -15.06
N MET A 33 8.25 20.90 -13.74
CA MET A 33 9.31 20.40 -12.85
C MET A 33 9.67 18.95 -13.19
N SER A 34 10.89 18.55 -12.85
CA SER A 34 11.24 17.13 -12.82
C SER A 34 10.41 16.42 -11.74
N GLY A 35 10.21 15.11 -11.89
CA GLY A 35 9.52 14.30 -10.88
C GLY A 35 10.20 14.38 -9.52
N ASP A 36 11.53 14.40 -9.49
CA ASP A 36 12.32 14.54 -8.27
C ASP A 36 12.06 15.88 -7.57
N ASP A 37 12.18 16.99 -8.30
CA ASP A 37 11.94 18.31 -7.70
C ASP A 37 10.49 18.47 -7.21
N MET A 38 9.55 17.82 -7.90
CA MET A 38 8.14 17.79 -7.51
C MET A 38 7.94 17.05 -6.19
N ILE A 39 8.53 15.85 -6.04
CA ILE A 39 8.47 15.08 -4.79
C ILE A 39 9.06 15.91 -3.65
N GLU A 40 10.24 16.51 -3.82
CA GLU A 40 10.87 17.37 -2.81
C GLU A 40 9.97 18.56 -2.42
N LYS A 41 9.27 19.15 -3.40
CA LYS A 41 8.33 20.25 -3.13
C LYS A 41 7.08 19.78 -2.38
N ILE A 42 6.57 18.59 -2.66
CA ILE A 42 5.46 17.99 -1.90
C ILE A 42 5.92 17.72 -0.46
N ILE A 43 7.11 17.11 -0.28
CA ILE A 43 7.70 16.84 1.04
C ILE A 43 7.80 18.13 1.86
N THR A 44 8.36 19.20 1.28
CA THR A 44 8.63 20.47 1.98
C THR A 44 7.41 21.36 2.18
N ALA A 45 6.28 21.09 1.51
CA ALA A 45 5.06 21.88 1.68
C ALA A 45 4.49 21.69 3.10
N GLU A 46 4.27 22.76 3.86
CA GLU A 46 3.62 22.63 5.16
C GLU A 46 2.15 22.18 5.01
N SER A 47 1.73 21.24 5.85
CA SER A 47 0.34 20.81 5.95
C SER A 47 0.03 20.41 7.38
N GLU A 48 -1.10 20.87 7.92
CA GLU A 48 -1.59 20.37 9.20
C GLU A 48 -2.17 18.95 9.02
N PRO A 49 -2.08 18.08 10.04
CA PRO A 49 -2.79 16.81 10.04
C PRO A 49 -4.29 17.05 9.80
N ALA A 50 -4.79 16.58 8.66
CA ALA A 50 -6.18 16.81 8.28
C ALA A 50 -7.09 15.81 8.99
N SER A 51 -8.03 16.31 9.80
CA SER A 51 -9.20 15.54 10.22
C SER A 51 -10.27 15.63 9.13
N TYR A 52 -10.84 14.51 8.70
CA TYR A 52 -11.83 14.50 7.64
C TYR A 52 -12.83 13.34 7.75
N TYR A 53 -13.98 13.53 7.12
CA TYR A 53 -14.91 12.47 6.76
C TYR A 53 -14.98 12.39 5.25
N ALA A 54 -14.90 11.19 4.67
CA ALA A 54 -15.04 11.00 3.23
C ALA A 54 -15.95 9.82 2.89
N GLU A 55 -16.68 9.94 1.78
CA GLU A 55 -17.44 8.86 1.16
C GLU A 55 -17.03 8.73 -0.30
N GLY A 56 -16.89 7.50 -0.78
CA GLY A 56 -16.45 7.24 -2.14
C GLY A 56 -16.75 5.84 -2.62
N VAL A 57 -16.32 5.57 -3.84
CA VAL A 57 -16.49 4.29 -4.51
C VAL A 57 -15.13 3.76 -4.95
N LEU A 58 -14.84 2.52 -4.57
CA LEU A 58 -13.75 1.73 -5.13
C LEU A 58 -14.31 0.84 -6.23
N LYS A 59 -13.74 0.91 -7.42
CA LYS A 59 -14.05 0.05 -8.55
C LYS A 59 -12.82 -0.75 -8.93
N MET A 60 -13.04 -2.01 -9.27
CA MET A 60 -12.01 -2.90 -9.80
C MET A 60 -12.46 -3.42 -11.16
N TRP A 61 -11.49 -3.50 -12.06
CA TRP A 61 -11.67 -4.04 -13.39
C TRP A 61 -10.66 -5.15 -13.65
N THR A 62 -11.07 -6.13 -14.43
CA THR A 62 -10.21 -7.15 -15.04
C THR A 62 -10.62 -7.27 -16.50
N ASP A 63 -9.67 -7.26 -17.44
CA ASP A 63 -9.94 -7.32 -18.89
C ASP A 63 -10.95 -6.24 -19.35
N GLU A 64 -10.83 -5.03 -18.79
CA GLU A 64 -11.71 -3.87 -19.02
C GLU A 64 -13.17 -4.01 -18.51
N GLU A 65 -13.55 -5.15 -17.95
CA GLU A 65 -14.86 -5.35 -17.32
C GLU A 65 -14.82 -5.04 -15.83
N ILE A 66 -15.85 -4.38 -15.30
CA ILE A 66 -15.96 -4.12 -13.85
C ILE A 66 -16.22 -5.46 -13.16
N THR A 67 -15.27 -5.91 -12.36
CA THR A 67 -15.37 -7.15 -11.58
C THR A 67 -15.88 -6.89 -10.17
N ASN A 68 -15.62 -5.69 -9.62
CA ASN A 68 -16.12 -5.31 -8.31
C ASN A 68 -16.42 -3.81 -8.20
N THR A 69 -17.38 -3.46 -7.34
CA THR A 69 -17.68 -2.10 -6.92
C THR A 69 -18.01 -2.10 -5.43
N MET A 70 -17.21 -1.38 -4.66
CA MET A 70 -17.34 -1.26 -3.20
C MET A 70 -17.60 0.19 -2.83
N GLN A 71 -18.51 0.42 -1.89
CA GLN A 71 -18.65 1.72 -1.22
C GLN A 71 -17.63 1.81 -0.10
N VAL A 72 -17.04 3.00 0.07
CA VAL A 72 -16.04 3.27 1.11
C VAL A 72 -16.45 4.50 1.88
N LYS A 73 -16.37 4.45 3.21
CA LYS A 73 -16.49 5.60 4.09
C LYS A 73 -15.32 5.65 5.04
N GLU A 74 -14.75 6.82 5.24
CA GLU A 74 -13.58 7.03 6.09
C GLU A 74 -13.83 8.17 7.06
N TRP A 75 -13.49 7.94 8.32
CA TRP A 75 -13.37 8.97 9.36
C TRP A 75 -11.93 8.96 9.84
N VAL A 76 -11.27 10.10 9.77
CA VAL A 76 -9.88 10.24 10.23
C VAL A 76 -9.77 11.45 11.12
N ASP A 77 -9.26 11.26 12.34
CA ASP A 77 -8.86 12.36 13.21
C ASP A 77 -7.34 12.53 13.19
N GLY A 78 -6.88 13.45 12.35
CA GLY A 78 -5.46 13.77 12.24
C GLY A 78 -4.79 14.27 13.52
N ARG A 79 -5.55 14.65 14.56
CA ARG A 79 -5.00 15.10 15.85
C ARG A 79 -4.70 13.95 16.80
N THR A 80 -5.48 12.88 16.73
CA THR A 80 -5.40 11.74 17.65
C THR A 80 -4.86 10.48 16.98
N GLY A 81 -4.84 10.43 15.65
CA GLY A 81 -4.49 9.23 14.87
C GLY A 81 -5.62 8.20 14.80
N GLN A 82 -6.79 8.51 15.37
CA GLN A 82 -7.94 7.62 15.33
C GLN A 82 -8.53 7.58 13.93
N GLN A 83 -8.92 6.38 13.49
CA GLN A 83 -9.46 6.18 12.16
C GLN A 83 -10.58 5.13 12.17
N ARG A 84 -11.55 5.29 11.28
CA ARG A 84 -12.56 4.28 10.97
C ARG A 84 -12.72 4.20 9.47
N ILE A 85 -12.73 2.99 8.95
CA ILE A 85 -13.05 2.70 7.57
C ILE A 85 -14.23 1.74 7.59
N GLU A 86 -15.23 2.06 6.78
CA GLU A 86 -16.33 1.16 6.45
C GLU A 86 -16.26 0.84 4.97
N THR A 87 -16.39 -0.43 4.63
CA THR A 87 -16.58 -0.84 3.24
C THR A 87 -17.83 -1.67 3.10
N GLU A 88 -18.53 -1.49 1.98
CA GLU A 88 -19.69 -2.29 1.61
C GLU A 88 -19.51 -2.84 0.19
N ASP A 89 -19.53 -4.16 0.07
CA ASP A 89 -19.45 -4.90 -1.19
C ASP A 89 -20.64 -5.86 -1.29
N ASN A 90 -21.56 -5.58 -2.23
CA ASN A 90 -22.74 -6.43 -2.50
C ASN A 90 -23.56 -6.76 -1.24
N GLY A 91 -23.65 -5.82 -0.29
CA GLY A 91 -24.35 -5.97 0.98
C GLY A 91 -23.53 -6.63 2.10
N ASN A 92 -22.29 -7.05 1.82
CA ASN A 92 -21.32 -7.43 2.85
C ASN A 92 -20.64 -6.17 3.38
N VAL A 93 -20.75 -5.91 4.68
CA VAL A 93 -20.19 -4.73 5.34
C VAL A 93 -19.02 -5.15 6.23
N SER A 94 -17.90 -4.49 6.04
CA SER A 94 -16.75 -4.60 6.93
C SER A 94 -16.40 -3.26 7.56
N TYR A 95 -15.86 -3.34 8.77
CA TYR A 95 -15.45 -2.22 9.59
C TYR A 95 -13.99 -2.44 10.00
N ALA A 96 -13.18 -1.39 9.90
CA ALA A 96 -11.85 -1.33 10.50
C ALA A 96 -11.76 -0.05 11.35
N VAL A 97 -11.50 -0.19 12.65
CA VAL A 97 -11.47 0.92 13.60
C VAL A 97 -10.17 0.92 14.37
N HIS A 98 -9.40 2.01 14.24
CA HIS A 98 -8.25 2.32 15.10
C HIS A 98 -8.67 3.35 16.15
N ASN A 99 -8.70 2.93 17.42
CA ASN A 99 -9.09 3.80 18.53
C ASN A 99 -7.90 4.53 19.19
N GLY A 100 -6.69 4.40 18.63
CA GLY A 100 -5.44 4.96 19.13
C GLY A 100 -4.53 3.95 19.85
N SER A 101 -5.09 2.85 20.36
CA SER A 101 -4.34 1.76 21.01
C SER A 101 -4.57 0.39 20.38
N GLU A 102 -5.73 0.18 19.79
CA GLU A 102 -6.16 -1.09 19.23
C GLU A 102 -6.78 -0.86 17.87
N ILE A 103 -6.58 -1.83 16.98
CA ILE A 103 -7.26 -1.93 15.71
C ILE A 103 -8.24 -3.10 15.79
N LEU A 104 -9.51 -2.81 15.57
CA LEU A 104 -10.60 -3.76 15.53
C LEU A 104 -11.12 -3.87 14.10
N ILE A 105 -11.12 -5.09 13.56
CA ILE A 105 -11.68 -5.43 12.26
C ILE A 105 -12.91 -6.29 12.48
N TYR A 106 -14.00 -6.00 11.81
CA TYR A 106 -15.25 -6.76 11.91
C TYR A 106 -15.88 -6.94 10.54
N GLU A 107 -16.14 -8.19 10.16
CA GLU A 107 -16.94 -8.54 8.99
C GLU A 107 -18.31 -8.98 9.46
N LYS A 108 -19.32 -8.20 9.10
CA LYS A 108 -20.66 -8.32 9.69
C LYS A 108 -21.37 -9.61 9.31
N GLU A 109 -21.32 -9.95 8.02
CA GLU A 109 -22.03 -11.11 7.45
C GLU A 109 -21.31 -12.42 7.79
N ALA A 110 -19.98 -12.39 7.84
CA ALA A 110 -19.16 -13.52 8.28
C ALA A 110 -19.19 -13.74 9.81
N LYS A 111 -19.64 -12.74 10.57
CA LYS A 111 -19.65 -12.75 12.05
C LYS A 111 -18.26 -13.02 12.63
N THR A 112 -17.25 -12.42 12.03
CA THR A 112 -15.84 -12.55 12.42
C THR A 112 -15.31 -11.21 12.86
N ALA A 113 -14.71 -11.16 14.05
CA ALA A 113 -14.05 -9.97 14.56
C ALA A 113 -12.62 -10.31 15.00
N PHE A 114 -11.69 -9.43 14.65
CA PHE A 114 -10.29 -9.53 15.00
C PHE A 114 -9.81 -8.26 15.66
N SER A 115 -9.00 -8.37 16.70
CA SER A 115 -8.36 -7.22 17.32
C SER A 115 -6.84 -7.35 17.37
N MET A 116 -6.13 -6.24 17.24
CA MET A 116 -4.67 -6.20 17.40
C MET A 116 -4.24 -4.90 18.08
N ASP A 117 -3.16 -4.97 18.84
CA ASP A 117 -2.54 -3.79 19.44
C ASP A 117 -1.92 -2.92 18.33
N SER A 118 -2.21 -1.62 18.31
CA SER A 118 -1.71 -0.74 17.25
C SER A 118 -0.18 -0.59 17.27
N SER A 119 0.49 -0.81 18.41
CA SER A 119 1.96 -0.82 18.51
C SER A 119 2.61 -2.01 17.82
N SER A 120 1.83 -3.05 17.50
CA SER A 120 2.30 -4.20 16.72
C SER A 120 2.46 -3.88 15.23
N LEU A 121 1.77 -2.84 14.75
CA LEU A 121 2.03 -2.30 13.42
C LEU A 121 3.30 -1.45 13.48
N GLN A 122 4.32 -1.80 12.68
CA GLN A 122 5.51 -0.97 12.47
C GLN A 122 5.21 0.34 11.70
N GLN A 123 3.94 0.62 11.42
CA GLN A 123 3.49 1.86 10.77
C GLN A 123 3.23 2.93 11.84
N GLU A 124 3.66 4.16 11.56
CA GLU A 124 3.45 5.28 12.47
C GLU A 124 1.94 5.53 12.66
N PRO A 125 1.42 5.48 13.91
CA PRO A 125 -0.02 5.57 14.18
C PRO A 125 -0.68 6.92 13.81
N ASN A 126 0.11 7.89 13.33
CA ASN A 126 -0.33 9.25 12.98
C ASN A 126 0.02 9.63 11.52
N GLN A 127 0.10 8.65 10.62
CA GLN A 127 0.43 8.93 9.23
C GLN A 127 -0.67 9.78 8.57
N THR A 128 -0.32 10.99 8.12
CA THR A 128 -1.26 11.89 7.44
C THR A 128 -1.45 11.46 5.98
N GLN A 129 -2.55 11.88 5.33
CA GLN A 129 -2.78 11.68 3.89
C GLN A 129 -1.62 12.17 3.02
N LYS A 130 -1.03 13.31 3.40
CA LYS A 130 0.19 13.80 2.77
C LYS A 130 1.36 12.82 2.95
N GLN A 131 1.57 12.31 4.15
CA GLN A 131 2.65 11.36 4.41
C GLN A 131 2.45 10.06 3.63
N MET A 132 1.22 9.53 3.55
CA MET A 132 0.90 8.37 2.73
C MET A 132 1.22 8.61 1.24
N LEU A 133 0.85 9.77 0.71
CA LEU A 133 1.18 10.17 -0.65
C LEU A 133 2.70 10.28 -0.84
N VAL A 134 3.41 10.95 0.09
CA VAL A 134 4.87 11.09 0.04
C VAL A 134 5.55 9.73 0.06
N ASP A 135 5.21 8.84 0.99
CA ASP A 135 5.84 7.53 1.10
C ASP A 135 5.60 6.71 -0.18
N GLN A 136 4.42 6.84 -0.78
CA GLN A 136 4.11 6.19 -2.06
C GLN A 136 4.97 6.75 -3.20
N LEU A 137 5.09 8.07 -3.30
CA LEU A 137 5.91 8.73 -4.33
C LEU A 137 7.40 8.39 -4.14
N GLU A 138 7.90 8.36 -2.91
CA GLU A 138 9.29 8.00 -2.60
C GLU A 138 9.59 6.54 -2.93
N ARG A 139 8.68 5.60 -2.57
CA ARG A 139 8.82 4.18 -2.94
C ARG A 139 8.92 3.96 -4.45
N MET A 140 8.27 4.82 -5.24
CA MET A 140 8.20 4.71 -6.69
C MET A 140 9.20 5.61 -7.43
N ARG A 141 9.93 6.48 -6.74
CA ARG A 141 10.84 7.49 -7.33
C ARG A 141 11.86 6.88 -8.31
N ASP A 142 12.44 5.74 -7.93
CA ASP A 142 13.49 5.09 -8.72
C ASP A 142 12.94 4.28 -9.89
N THR A 143 11.72 3.75 -9.79
CA THR A 143 11.11 2.85 -10.78
C THR A 143 10.15 3.56 -11.74
N HIS A 144 9.65 4.74 -11.38
CA HIS A 144 8.62 5.47 -12.13
C HIS A 144 9.09 6.86 -12.57
N ASN A 145 8.62 7.28 -13.74
CA ASN A 145 8.60 8.67 -14.14
C ASN A 145 7.40 9.34 -13.47
N VAL A 146 7.67 10.33 -12.63
CA VAL A 146 6.63 11.15 -11.98
C VAL A 146 6.42 12.44 -12.78
N LYS A 147 5.17 12.74 -13.14
CA LYS A 147 4.80 13.93 -13.91
C LYS A 147 3.53 14.56 -13.36
N MET A 148 3.42 15.88 -13.47
CA MET A 148 2.20 16.63 -13.18
C MET A 148 1.58 17.01 -14.53
N LEU A 149 0.37 16.53 -14.77
CA LEU A 149 -0.32 16.65 -16.06
C LEU A 149 -1.13 17.94 -16.17
N GLY A 150 -1.54 18.51 -15.04
CA GLY A 150 -2.32 19.74 -15.03
C GLY A 150 -3.05 19.98 -13.72
N GLN A 151 -3.91 20.99 -13.77
CA GLN A 151 -4.91 21.25 -12.75
C GLN A 151 -6.29 21.10 -13.37
N GLU A 152 -7.21 20.55 -12.60
CA GLU A 152 -8.61 20.45 -12.98
C GLU A 152 -9.52 20.55 -11.76
N GLU A 153 -10.81 20.69 -12.02
CA GLU A 153 -11.83 20.62 -10.98
C GLU A 153 -12.45 19.22 -11.00
N LEU A 154 -12.38 18.51 -9.88
CA LEU A 154 -12.92 17.16 -9.72
C LEU A 154 -13.83 17.13 -8.50
N GLN A 155 -15.11 16.77 -8.68
CA GLN A 155 -16.13 16.74 -7.62
C GLN A 155 -16.21 18.05 -6.79
N GLY A 156 -15.95 19.20 -7.41
CA GLY A 156 -15.95 20.51 -6.74
C GLY A 156 -14.65 20.84 -5.99
N HIS A 157 -13.60 20.01 -6.13
CA HIS A 157 -12.27 20.26 -5.59
C HIS A 157 -11.31 20.70 -6.70
N GLU A 158 -10.53 21.75 -6.45
CA GLU A 158 -9.38 22.09 -7.29
C GLU A 158 -8.26 21.07 -7.00
N VAL A 159 -7.91 20.26 -8.00
CA VAL A 159 -6.93 19.18 -7.85
C VAL A 159 -5.76 19.34 -8.81
N ILE A 160 -4.59 18.88 -8.38
CA ILE A 160 -3.44 18.63 -9.26
C ILE A 160 -3.46 17.17 -9.69
N HIS A 161 -3.18 16.91 -10.96
CA HIS A 161 -3.13 15.57 -11.52
C HIS A 161 -1.68 15.11 -11.65
N ILE A 162 -1.32 14.08 -10.89
CA ILE A 162 0.02 13.47 -10.86
C ILE A 162 -0.08 12.09 -11.51
N GLU A 163 0.82 11.80 -12.45
CA GLU A 163 0.96 10.52 -13.14
C GLU A 163 2.30 9.88 -12.77
N LEU A 164 2.26 8.59 -12.44
CA LEU A 164 3.41 7.72 -12.22
C LEU A 164 3.40 6.63 -13.29
N THR A 165 4.34 6.73 -14.21
CA THR A 165 4.48 5.77 -15.31
C THR A 165 5.78 5.00 -15.14
N PRO A 166 5.76 3.65 -15.16
CA PRO A 166 6.96 2.83 -15.09
C PRO A 166 8.05 3.32 -16.05
N LYS A 167 9.31 3.35 -15.61
CA LYS A 167 10.46 3.65 -16.50
C LYS A 167 10.70 2.51 -17.48
N ASP A 168 10.38 1.29 -17.08
CA ASP A 168 10.41 0.09 -17.91
C ASP A 168 9.03 -0.18 -18.50
N ASN A 169 8.94 -0.36 -19.82
CA ASN A 169 7.67 -0.60 -20.53
C ASN A 169 7.10 -2.03 -20.33
N ASN A 170 7.45 -2.72 -19.25
CA ASN A 170 6.94 -4.06 -19.00
C ASN A 170 5.52 -3.95 -18.41
N SER A 171 4.54 -4.66 -18.98
CA SER A 171 3.11 -4.58 -18.59
C SER A 171 2.81 -5.00 -17.14
N LEU A 172 3.82 -5.56 -16.48
CA LEU A 172 3.77 -6.10 -15.13
C LEU A 172 4.11 -5.05 -14.05
N VAL A 173 4.55 -3.84 -14.40
CA VAL A 173 4.85 -2.77 -13.43
C VAL A 173 3.62 -1.89 -13.23
N MET A 174 3.24 -1.64 -11.98
CA MET A 174 2.02 -0.89 -11.66
C MET A 174 2.12 0.59 -12.07
N SER A 175 1.30 1.04 -13.01
CA SER A 175 1.13 2.48 -13.25
C SER A 175 0.11 3.07 -12.30
N SER A 176 0.23 4.35 -11.96
CA SER A 176 -0.72 5.02 -11.07
C SER A 176 -0.95 6.48 -11.41
N GLN A 177 -2.12 7.00 -11.09
CA GLN A 177 -2.45 8.41 -11.21
C GLN A 177 -3.18 8.88 -9.96
N TYR A 178 -2.91 10.11 -9.55
CA TYR A 178 -3.46 10.72 -8.34
C TYR A 178 -4.00 12.10 -8.66
N TRP A 179 -5.21 12.38 -8.18
CA TRP A 179 -5.82 13.70 -8.19
C TRP A 179 -5.81 14.21 -6.76
N VAL A 180 -4.99 15.22 -6.49
CA VAL A 180 -4.67 15.65 -5.13
C VAL A 180 -5.13 17.08 -4.94
N ASP A 181 -5.88 17.37 -3.89
CA ASP A 181 -6.14 18.75 -3.44
C ASP A 181 -4.83 19.33 -2.90
N PRO A 182 -4.19 20.31 -3.55
CA PRO A 182 -2.88 20.82 -3.13
C PRO A 182 -2.92 21.67 -1.85
N LYS A 183 -4.12 22.07 -1.37
CA LYS A 183 -4.29 22.85 -0.13
C LYS A 183 -4.33 21.94 1.09
N LYS A 184 -4.88 20.74 0.94
CA LYS A 184 -5.06 19.75 2.02
C LYS A 184 -4.22 18.49 1.85
N TRP A 185 -3.59 18.32 0.69
CA TRP A 185 -2.89 17.11 0.25
C TRP A 185 -3.75 15.85 0.35
N MET A 186 -5.06 16.02 0.16
CA MET A 186 -6.03 14.92 0.12
C MET A 186 -6.08 14.34 -1.28
N VAL A 187 -5.96 13.02 -1.39
CA VAL A 187 -6.16 12.31 -2.65
C VAL A 187 -7.67 12.16 -2.87
N VAL A 188 -8.22 12.92 -3.83
CA VAL A 188 -9.66 12.90 -4.18
C VAL A 188 -9.98 11.71 -5.08
N LYS A 189 -9.04 11.36 -5.96
CA LYS A 189 -9.11 10.18 -6.82
C LYS A 189 -7.73 9.55 -6.95
N ALA A 190 -7.70 8.22 -7.00
CA ALA A 190 -6.52 7.49 -7.42
C ALA A 190 -6.93 6.38 -8.39
N THR A 191 -6.08 6.13 -9.38
CA THR A 191 -6.21 4.97 -10.26
C THR A 191 -4.89 4.23 -10.29
N SER A 192 -4.94 2.90 -10.28
CA SER A 192 -3.77 2.05 -10.46
C SER A 192 -4.08 0.98 -11.50
N THR A 193 -3.11 0.67 -12.34
CA THR A 193 -3.24 -0.37 -13.37
C THR A 193 -2.04 -1.30 -13.29
N TYR A 194 -2.30 -2.60 -13.32
CA TYR A 194 -1.32 -3.65 -13.14
C TYR A 194 -1.74 -4.89 -13.95
N GLY A 195 -0.96 -5.21 -14.99
CA GLY A 195 -1.38 -6.19 -15.99
C GLY A 195 -2.75 -5.84 -16.58
N ASP A 196 -3.67 -6.80 -16.54
CA ASP A 196 -5.05 -6.63 -17.02
C ASP A 196 -6.00 -6.12 -15.93
N THR A 197 -5.49 -5.86 -14.72
CA THR A 197 -6.27 -5.35 -13.60
C THR A 197 -6.13 -3.84 -13.48
N ARG A 198 -7.24 -3.17 -13.18
CA ARG A 198 -7.26 -1.75 -12.83
C ARG A 198 -8.08 -1.55 -11.57
N SER A 199 -7.68 -0.59 -10.74
CA SER A 199 -8.46 -0.08 -9.63
C SER A 199 -8.65 1.43 -9.75
N GLU A 200 -9.75 1.93 -9.20
CA GLU A 200 -10.06 3.35 -9.10
C GLU A 200 -10.80 3.59 -7.79
N VAL A 201 -10.29 4.49 -6.97
CA VAL A 201 -11.02 5.08 -5.86
C VAL A 201 -11.36 6.52 -6.21
N LEU A 202 -12.62 6.91 -6.00
CA LEU A 202 -13.09 8.27 -6.16
C LEU A 202 -13.93 8.65 -4.94
N TYR A 203 -13.55 9.72 -4.26
CA TYR A 203 -14.37 10.32 -3.21
C TYR A 203 -15.39 11.27 -3.80
N ASP A 204 -16.66 11.02 -3.51
CA ASP A 204 -17.80 11.84 -3.94
C ASP A 204 -18.14 12.92 -2.91
N LEU A 205 -17.79 12.69 -1.63
CA LEU A 205 -17.98 13.63 -0.54
C LEU A 205 -16.71 13.67 0.32
N ILE A 206 -16.23 14.88 0.62
CA ILE A 206 -15.15 15.10 1.59
C ILE A 206 -15.54 16.29 2.49
N ASP A 207 -15.71 16.02 3.78
CA ASP A 207 -15.88 17.03 4.83
C ASP A 207 -14.57 17.19 5.61
N TYR A 208 -13.92 18.36 5.47
CA TYR A 208 -12.67 18.70 6.17
C TYR A 208 -12.88 19.30 7.58
N ASN A 209 -14.13 19.45 8.02
CA ASN A 209 -14.42 19.91 9.38
C ASN A 209 -15.50 19.04 10.04
N PRO A 210 -15.30 17.71 10.05
CA PRO A 210 -16.25 16.79 10.63
C PRO A 210 -16.28 16.98 12.15
N LYS A 211 -17.41 16.67 12.76
CA LYS A 211 -17.53 16.59 14.21
C LYS A 211 -17.52 15.13 14.62
N PHE A 212 -16.42 14.71 15.23
CA PHE A 212 -16.33 13.38 15.81
C PHE A 212 -16.88 13.35 17.23
N THR A 213 -17.39 12.19 17.58
CA THR A 213 -17.74 11.83 18.96
C THR A 213 -16.95 10.57 19.32
N ASP A 214 -16.86 10.24 20.60
CA ASP A 214 -16.18 9.00 21.03
C ASP A 214 -16.77 7.76 20.32
N GLN A 215 -18.05 7.80 19.95
CA GLN A 215 -18.74 6.73 19.24
C GLN A 215 -18.31 6.56 17.78
N THR A 216 -17.64 7.56 17.20
CA THR A 216 -17.14 7.49 15.81
C THR A 216 -16.05 6.43 15.68
N PHE A 217 -15.17 6.33 16.68
CA PHE A 217 -14.01 5.44 16.69
C PHE A 217 -14.18 4.25 17.65
N THR A 218 -15.42 3.86 17.89
CA THR A 218 -15.78 2.62 18.59
C THR A 218 -16.73 1.80 17.74
N LEU A 219 -16.71 0.48 17.93
CA LEU A 219 -17.57 -0.44 17.23
C LEU A 219 -18.24 -1.39 18.23
N ASP A 220 -19.56 -1.43 18.20
CA ASP A 220 -20.35 -2.37 19.01
C ASP A 220 -20.40 -3.73 18.29
N ILE A 221 -19.60 -4.68 18.77
CA ILE A 221 -19.61 -6.05 18.26
C ILE A 221 -20.80 -6.81 18.87
N PRO A 222 -21.62 -7.52 18.07
CA PRO A 222 -22.71 -8.34 18.58
C PRO A 222 -22.22 -9.39 19.60
N ALA A 223 -23.02 -9.64 20.64
CA ALA A 223 -22.64 -10.55 21.73
C ALA A 223 -22.42 -12.02 21.30
N ASP A 224 -22.91 -12.41 20.12
CA ASP A 224 -22.72 -13.73 19.52
C ASP A 224 -21.46 -13.83 18.64
N VAL A 225 -20.67 -12.76 18.52
CA VAL A 225 -19.41 -12.72 17.77
C VAL A 225 -18.24 -12.76 18.75
N GLU A 226 -17.38 -13.76 18.59
CA GLU A 226 -16.11 -13.85 19.33
C GLU A 226 -15.09 -12.90 18.69
N VAL A 227 -14.52 -11.99 19.49
CA VAL A 227 -13.39 -11.16 19.07
C VAL A 227 -12.10 -11.94 19.32
N LYS A 228 -11.41 -12.31 18.25
CA LYS A 228 -10.14 -13.04 18.32
C LYS A 228 -8.99 -12.05 18.27
N ASN A 229 -7.95 -12.26 19.07
CA ASN A 229 -6.73 -11.49 18.86
C ASN A 229 -6.10 -11.93 17.52
N MET A 230 -5.75 -10.98 16.66
CA MET A 230 -5.09 -11.27 15.38
C MET A 230 -3.76 -12.01 15.60
N ASN A 231 -3.05 -11.70 16.69
CA ASN A 231 -1.83 -12.40 17.09
C ASN A 231 -2.09 -13.83 17.62
N ASP A 232 -3.33 -14.17 17.95
CA ASP A 232 -3.70 -15.56 18.30
C ASP A 232 -4.08 -16.36 17.04
N VAL A 233 -4.48 -15.68 15.96
CA VAL A 233 -4.88 -16.28 14.68
C VAL A 233 -3.66 -16.49 13.77
N MET A 234 -2.74 -15.53 13.76
CA MET A 234 -1.37 -15.74 13.30
C MET A 234 -0.55 -16.17 14.51
N ASN A 235 -0.41 -17.47 14.74
CA ASN A 235 0.38 -17.99 15.86
C ASN A 235 1.87 -17.82 15.57
N THR A 236 2.33 -16.57 15.62
CA THR A 236 3.73 -16.19 15.47
C THR A 236 4.37 -16.19 16.84
N LYS A 237 5.36 -17.06 17.02
CA LYS A 237 6.13 -17.15 18.26
C LYS A 237 7.62 -17.14 17.95
N GLU A 238 8.40 -16.51 18.83
CA GLU A 238 9.85 -16.65 18.78
C GLU A 238 10.23 -18.08 19.18
N VAL A 239 11.08 -18.71 18.39
CA VAL A 239 11.51 -20.10 18.57
C VAL A 239 13.02 -20.22 18.50
N THR A 240 13.53 -21.31 19.04
CA THR A 240 14.92 -21.73 18.82
C THR A 240 15.11 -22.29 17.40
N LEU A 241 16.37 -22.36 16.95
CA LEU A 241 16.70 -22.99 15.67
C LEU A 241 16.21 -24.45 15.63
N GLU A 242 16.41 -25.20 16.71
CA GLU A 242 16.01 -26.61 16.81
C GLU A 242 14.49 -26.77 16.65
N GLU A 243 13.69 -25.89 17.27
CA GLU A 243 12.23 -25.90 17.13
C GLU A 243 11.78 -25.51 15.70
N ALA A 244 12.48 -24.58 15.06
CA ALA A 244 12.21 -24.20 13.68
C ALA A 244 12.51 -25.35 12.70
N GLU A 245 13.63 -26.05 12.87
CA GLU A 245 13.98 -27.23 12.06
C GLU A 245 12.98 -28.38 12.29
N GLN A 246 12.50 -28.55 13.52
CA GLN A 246 11.43 -29.53 13.82
C GLN A 246 10.11 -29.19 13.11
N ALA A 247 9.70 -27.91 13.10
CA ALA A 247 8.49 -27.48 12.40
C ALA A 247 8.58 -27.73 10.89
N LEU A 248 9.73 -27.41 10.28
CA LEU A 248 9.99 -27.68 8.87
C LEU A 248 10.28 -29.16 8.58
N GLY A 249 10.55 -29.97 9.59
CA GLY A 249 10.87 -31.39 9.49
C GLY A 249 12.26 -31.68 8.91
N GLN A 250 13.10 -30.65 8.74
CA GLN A 250 14.47 -30.74 8.23
C GLN A 250 15.27 -29.48 8.55
N SER A 251 16.61 -29.61 8.52
CA SER A 251 17.51 -28.47 8.58
C SER A 251 17.40 -27.59 7.35
N PHE A 252 17.73 -26.31 7.49
CA PHE A 252 17.62 -25.33 6.42
C PHE A 252 18.84 -24.41 6.38
N LEU A 253 18.99 -23.73 5.25
CA LEU A 253 20.10 -22.81 5.01
C LEU A 253 20.10 -21.63 5.98
N GLN A 254 21.27 -21.31 6.54
CA GLN A 254 21.48 -20.17 7.43
C GLN A 254 22.63 -19.30 6.95
N TYR A 255 22.62 -18.03 7.35
CA TYR A 255 23.68 -17.10 6.98
C TYR A 255 24.99 -17.41 7.71
N GLY A 256 26.02 -17.82 6.95
CA GLY A 256 27.35 -18.11 7.48
C GLY A 256 28.31 -16.92 7.49
N GLY A 257 27.87 -15.73 7.08
CA GLY A 257 28.67 -14.51 7.10
C GLY A 257 28.87 -13.96 8.52
N LYS A 258 29.71 -12.94 8.66
CA LYS A 258 30.09 -12.36 9.97
C LYS A 258 29.71 -10.89 10.13
N ASP A 259 29.16 -10.29 9.09
CA ASP A 259 28.83 -8.86 9.01
C ASP A 259 27.39 -8.55 9.44
N LEU A 260 26.57 -9.59 9.64
CA LEU A 260 25.21 -9.52 10.18
C LEU A 260 25.06 -10.48 11.35
N GLU A 261 24.25 -10.10 12.32
CA GLU A 261 23.90 -10.90 13.49
C GLU A 261 22.47 -11.42 13.34
N LEU A 262 22.25 -12.71 13.62
CA LEU A 262 20.90 -13.26 13.72
C LEU A 262 20.26 -12.71 15.01
N SER A 263 19.22 -11.89 14.87
CA SER A 263 18.53 -11.27 16.00
C SER A 263 17.51 -12.21 16.64
N ARG A 264 16.69 -12.90 15.83
CA ARG A 264 15.63 -13.80 16.29
C ARG A 264 15.13 -14.70 15.16
N ILE A 265 14.43 -15.76 15.55
CA ILE A 265 13.73 -16.70 14.66
C ILE A 265 12.28 -16.74 15.09
N GLU A 266 11.36 -16.53 14.16
CA GLU A 266 9.92 -16.60 14.38
C GLU A 266 9.34 -17.80 13.63
N LEU A 267 8.42 -18.53 14.26
CA LEU A 267 7.59 -19.54 13.62
C LEU A 267 6.16 -18.99 13.57
N THR A 268 5.62 -18.86 12.36
CA THR A 268 4.21 -18.51 12.12
C THR A 268 3.47 -19.74 11.62
N SER A 269 2.44 -20.14 12.35
CA SER A 269 1.51 -21.19 11.90
C SER A 269 0.17 -20.54 11.55
N SER A 270 -0.29 -20.72 10.31
CA SER A 270 -1.63 -20.30 9.90
C SER A 270 -2.68 -21.36 10.23
N LEU A 271 -3.89 -20.95 10.60
CA LEU A 271 -5.03 -21.86 10.85
C LEU A 271 -5.87 -22.02 9.56
N GLY A 272 -6.21 -23.25 9.17
CA GLY A 272 -7.11 -23.52 8.03
C GLY A 272 -6.72 -24.74 7.20
N GLU A 273 -7.48 -25.03 6.12
CA GLU A 273 -7.26 -26.17 5.21
C GLU A 273 -5.93 -26.09 4.43
N HIS A 274 -5.36 -24.88 4.34
CA HIS A 274 -4.05 -24.60 3.74
C HIS A 274 -3.01 -24.15 4.78
N SER A 275 -3.16 -24.56 6.05
CA SER A 275 -2.23 -24.22 7.11
C SER A 275 -0.80 -24.61 6.74
N ARG A 276 0.14 -23.67 6.85
CA ARG A 276 1.57 -23.95 6.70
C ARG A 276 2.35 -23.30 7.82
N ASP A 277 3.41 -23.99 8.21
CA ASP A 277 4.43 -23.45 9.10
C ASP A 277 5.43 -22.65 8.27
N GLU A 278 5.63 -21.39 8.66
CA GLU A 278 6.61 -20.48 8.08
C GLU A 278 7.63 -20.09 9.15
N VAL A 279 8.91 -20.27 8.85
CA VAL A 279 10.01 -19.85 9.72
C VAL A 279 10.63 -18.60 9.14
N THR A 280 10.72 -17.52 9.91
CA THR A 280 11.38 -16.28 9.51
C THR A 280 12.57 -15.98 10.40
N LEU A 281 13.73 -15.77 9.77
CA LEU A 281 14.98 -15.38 10.42
C LEU A 281 15.23 -13.89 10.16
N TYR A 282 15.51 -13.14 11.22
CA TYR A 282 15.78 -11.70 11.14
C TYR A 282 17.26 -11.41 11.39
N TYR A 283 17.92 -10.79 10.41
CA TYR A 283 19.33 -10.41 10.48
C TYR A 283 19.48 -8.90 10.62
N VAL A 284 20.34 -8.49 11.56
CA VAL A 284 20.56 -7.09 11.92
C VAL A 284 22.03 -6.71 11.82
N LYS A 285 22.27 -5.41 11.65
CA LYS A 285 23.60 -4.79 11.77
C LYS A 285 23.53 -3.58 12.67
N ASN A 286 24.32 -3.56 13.74
CA ASN A 286 24.27 -2.49 14.74
C ASN A 286 22.84 -2.22 15.26
N ASN A 287 22.09 -3.28 15.57
CA ASN A 287 20.67 -3.25 15.98
C ASN A 287 19.68 -2.65 14.97
N LYS A 288 20.06 -2.53 13.69
CA LYS A 288 19.14 -2.14 12.62
C LYS A 288 18.76 -3.36 11.76
N PRO A 289 17.47 -3.56 11.44
CA PRO A 289 17.06 -4.58 10.47
C PRO A 289 17.77 -4.37 9.12
N GLU A 290 18.21 -5.48 8.53
CA GLU A 290 18.89 -5.45 7.23
C GLU A 290 18.23 -6.43 6.25
N VAL A 291 18.05 -7.69 6.70
CA VAL A 291 17.50 -8.76 5.87
C VAL A 291 16.62 -9.67 6.72
N SER A 292 15.50 -10.10 6.16
CA SER A 292 14.72 -11.21 6.68
C SER A 292 14.70 -12.36 5.68
N MET A 293 14.73 -13.60 6.17
CA MET A 293 14.61 -14.81 5.35
C MET A 293 13.47 -15.67 5.86
N THR A 294 12.43 -15.84 5.04
CA THR A 294 11.29 -16.70 5.31
C THR A 294 11.44 -18.03 4.59
N ILE A 295 11.08 -19.11 5.28
CA ILE A 295 11.28 -20.50 4.86
C ILE A 295 10.01 -21.29 5.15
N PHE A 296 9.55 -22.04 4.16
CA PHE A 296 8.41 -22.96 4.32
C PHE A 296 8.53 -24.13 3.35
N LYS A 297 7.76 -25.19 3.57
CA LYS A 297 7.74 -26.36 2.67
C LYS A 297 7.20 -25.98 1.30
N ALA A 298 7.94 -26.31 0.25
CA ALA A 298 7.43 -26.21 -1.10
C ALA A 298 6.30 -27.23 -1.31
N THR A 299 5.21 -26.82 -1.94
CA THR A 299 4.12 -27.71 -2.37
C THR A 299 3.97 -27.63 -3.89
N ASP A 300 3.40 -28.65 -4.51
CA ASP A 300 3.18 -28.68 -5.97
C ASP A 300 2.30 -27.51 -6.46
N GLU A 301 1.43 -26.96 -5.61
CA GLU A 301 0.61 -25.77 -5.90
C GLU A 301 1.42 -24.45 -5.88
N ASN A 302 2.55 -24.42 -5.16
CA ASN A 302 3.48 -23.28 -5.15
C ASN A 302 4.45 -23.31 -6.34
N MET A 303 4.27 -24.25 -7.27
CA MET A 303 5.00 -24.33 -8.54
C MET A 303 4.24 -23.70 -9.71
N ASP A 304 3.17 -22.95 -9.43
CA ASP A 304 2.45 -22.24 -10.50
C ASP A 304 3.43 -21.28 -11.20
N GLU A 305 3.67 -21.55 -12.48
CA GLU A 305 4.69 -20.89 -13.32
C GLU A 305 4.38 -19.40 -13.59
N GLN A 306 3.28 -18.88 -13.07
CA GLN A 306 2.92 -17.47 -13.13
C GLN A 306 3.66 -16.70 -12.03
N LEU A 307 4.83 -16.18 -12.43
CA LEU A 307 5.52 -15.13 -11.69
C LEU A 307 4.55 -14.00 -11.34
N LEU A 308 4.65 -13.49 -10.11
CA LEU A 308 3.97 -12.27 -9.74
C LEU A 308 4.46 -11.13 -10.64
N PRO A 309 3.60 -10.21 -11.08
CA PRO A 309 4.08 -9.13 -11.92
C PRO A 309 5.12 -8.24 -11.17
N GLU A 310 6.20 -7.87 -11.86
CA GLU A 310 7.49 -7.34 -11.35
C GLU A 310 8.49 -8.36 -10.81
N GLU A 311 8.12 -9.63 -10.78
CA GLU A 311 9.00 -10.73 -10.46
C GLU A 311 9.74 -11.20 -11.72
N LYS A 312 11.07 -11.22 -11.68
CA LYS A 312 11.94 -11.62 -12.79
C LYS A 312 12.55 -12.98 -12.50
N LYS A 313 12.47 -13.93 -13.46
CA LYS A 313 13.23 -15.18 -13.37
C LYS A 313 14.72 -14.89 -13.33
N ILE A 314 15.40 -15.50 -12.38
CA ILE A 314 16.85 -15.39 -12.21
C ILE A 314 17.42 -16.71 -11.70
N THR A 315 18.74 -16.79 -11.64
CA THR A 315 19.44 -17.92 -11.02
C THR A 315 19.90 -17.52 -9.62
N VAL A 316 19.57 -18.35 -8.63
CA VAL A 316 20.00 -18.22 -7.23
C VAL A 316 20.64 -19.53 -6.82
N ARG A 317 21.91 -19.51 -6.39
CA ARG A 317 22.65 -20.72 -5.99
C ARG A 317 22.52 -21.89 -6.99
N GLU A 318 22.65 -21.61 -8.28
CA GLU A 318 22.51 -22.59 -9.37
C GLU A 318 21.10 -23.21 -9.53
N LYS A 319 20.10 -22.69 -8.79
CA LYS A 319 18.69 -23.04 -8.91
C LYS A 319 17.92 -21.95 -9.65
N GLU A 320 16.83 -22.34 -10.28
CA GLU A 320 15.85 -21.39 -10.79
C GLU A 320 15.17 -20.69 -9.61
N GLY A 321 15.11 -19.38 -9.69
CA GLY A 321 14.50 -18.52 -8.69
C GLY A 321 13.94 -17.27 -9.33
N SER A 322 13.56 -16.34 -8.49
CA SER A 322 12.79 -15.19 -8.89
C SER A 322 13.14 -13.99 -8.03
N TYR A 323 13.07 -12.79 -8.61
CA TYR A 323 13.39 -11.55 -7.92
C TYR A 323 12.32 -10.49 -8.17
N MET A 324 11.75 -9.96 -7.09
CA MET A 324 10.73 -8.91 -7.14
C MET A 324 11.32 -7.59 -6.64
N SER A 325 11.50 -6.63 -7.55
CA SER A 325 12.23 -5.39 -7.26
C SER A 325 11.53 -4.46 -6.28
N ILE A 326 10.20 -4.38 -6.31
CA ILE A 326 9.42 -3.43 -5.50
C ILE A 326 9.59 -3.65 -4.00
N ILE A 327 9.69 -4.90 -3.57
CA ILE A 327 9.95 -5.28 -2.18
C ILE A 327 11.37 -5.83 -1.95
N ARG A 328 12.25 -5.78 -2.97
CA ARG A 328 13.63 -6.30 -2.91
C ARG A 328 13.66 -7.74 -2.38
N ASN A 329 12.82 -8.59 -2.95
CA ASN A 329 12.67 -9.98 -2.51
C ASN A 329 13.28 -10.95 -3.51
N LEU A 330 14.11 -11.86 -2.99
CA LEU A 330 14.78 -12.93 -3.73
C LEU A 330 14.20 -14.27 -3.27
N SER A 331 13.61 -15.04 -4.19
CA SER A 331 12.97 -16.31 -3.84
C SER A 331 13.49 -17.48 -4.70
N TRP A 332 13.67 -18.65 -4.10
CA TRP A 332 14.04 -19.88 -4.80
C TRP A 332 13.66 -21.11 -3.98
N SER A 333 13.71 -22.29 -4.60
CA SER A 333 13.46 -23.55 -3.90
C SER A 333 14.70 -24.43 -3.91
N GLU A 334 15.01 -25.05 -2.77
CA GLU A 334 16.14 -25.98 -2.58
C GLU A 334 15.74 -27.03 -1.53
N GLU A 335 15.89 -28.32 -1.86
CA GLU A 335 15.61 -29.46 -0.96
C GLU A 335 14.21 -29.40 -0.30
N ASP A 336 13.15 -29.28 -1.12
CA ASP A 336 11.74 -29.21 -0.70
C ASP A 336 11.38 -28.02 0.20
N LEU A 337 12.27 -27.04 0.36
CA LEU A 337 11.99 -25.77 1.02
C LEU A 337 11.97 -24.63 0.00
N ARG A 338 11.03 -23.71 0.19
CA ARG A 338 11.01 -22.41 -0.47
C ARG A 338 11.69 -21.40 0.46
N TYR A 339 12.64 -20.66 -0.07
CA TYR A 339 13.33 -19.56 0.58
C TYR A 339 12.85 -18.25 -0.03
N SER A 340 12.63 -17.25 0.82
CA SER A 340 12.29 -15.90 0.41
C SER A 340 13.07 -14.89 1.25
N VAL A 341 13.99 -14.16 0.61
CA VAL A 341 14.93 -13.24 1.28
C VAL A 341 14.57 -11.81 0.90
N MET A 342 14.23 -10.99 1.90
CA MET A 342 13.81 -9.60 1.70
C MET A 342 14.84 -8.62 2.26
N GLY A 343 15.22 -7.62 1.48
CA GLY A 343 16.08 -6.52 1.91
C GLY A 343 15.30 -5.34 2.48
N ASP A 344 15.63 -4.92 3.70
CA ASP A 344 14.86 -3.92 4.46
C ASP A 344 14.99 -2.50 3.88
N SER A 345 16.11 -2.19 3.20
CA SER A 345 16.39 -0.86 2.63
C SER A 345 16.85 -0.90 1.18
N GLY A 346 16.85 0.25 0.51
CA GLY A 346 17.35 0.42 -0.86
C GLY A 346 18.84 0.06 -1.05
N ALA A 347 19.60 -0.13 0.05
CA ALA A 347 20.98 -0.62 -0.01
C ALA A 347 21.07 -2.12 -0.36
N TRP A 348 19.96 -2.86 -0.30
CA TRP A 348 19.88 -4.27 -0.66
C TRP A 348 19.49 -4.44 -2.13
N THR A 349 20.49 -4.29 -3.00
CA THR A 349 20.34 -4.55 -4.45
C THR A 349 20.24 -6.05 -4.72
N LEU A 350 19.79 -6.40 -5.94
CA LEU A 350 19.77 -7.78 -6.42
C LEU A 350 21.16 -8.44 -6.29
N GLU A 351 22.25 -7.76 -6.70
CA GLU A 351 23.58 -8.38 -6.62
C GLU A 351 23.99 -8.66 -5.18
N LYS A 352 23.65 -7.75 -4.25
CA LYS A 352 23.94 -7.91 -2.82
C LYS A 352 23.14 -9.07 -2.22
N LEU A 353 21.85 -9.20 -2.56
CA LEU A 353 21.01 -10.33 -2.14
C LEU A 353 21.51 -11.66 -2.72
N GLN A 354 21.93 -11.69 -3.99
CA GLN A 354 22.52 -12.88 -4.59
C GLN A 354 23.88 -13.25 -3.97
N ALA A 355 24.71 -12.26 -3.62
CA ALA A 355 25.96 -12.49 -2.91
C ALA A 355 25.69 -13.06 -1.50
N TRP A 356 24.73 -12.47 -0.78
CA TRP A 356 24.29 -12.94 0.53
C TRP A 356 23.76 -14.38 0.47
N ALA A 357 22.91 -14.69 -0.51
CA ALA A 357 22.38 -16.04 -0.72
C ALA A 357 23.48 -17.08 -0.99
N LYS A 358 24.63 -16.71 -1.56
CA LYS A 358 25.77 -17.63 -1.76
C LYS A 358 26.50 -17.98 -0.46
N GLU A 359 26.40 -17.13 0.55
CA GLU A 359 27.01 -17.36 1.87
C GLU A 359 26.15 -18.22 2.79
N LEU A 360 24.93 -18.54 2.35
CA LEU A 360 24.06 -19.48 3.03
C LEU A 360 24.65 -20.90 3.06
N LYS A 361 24.59 -21.53 4.23
CA LYS A 361 25.09 -22.89 4.49
C LYS A 361 24.14 -23.63 5.41
N LEU A 362 24.11 -24.96 5.28
CA LEU A 362 23.49 -25.80 6.31
C LEU A 362 24.32 -25.73 7.60
N PRO A 363 23.70 -25.77 8.79
CA PRO A 363 24.40 -25.68 10.07
C PRO A 363 25.52 -26.73 10.23
N ASP A 364 25.34 -27.93 9.69
CA ASP A 364 26.32 -29.03 9.72
C ASP A 364 27.51 -28.88 8.75
N GLN A 365 27.56 -27.82 7.95
CA GLN A 365 28.66 -27.53 7.00
C GLN A 365 29.51 -26.30 7.39
N SER A 366 29.44 -25.88 8.66
CA SER A 366 30.15 -24.69 9.17
C SER A 366 31.59 -24.94 9.64
#